data_AF-A0A9E3X793-F1
#
_entry.id   AF-A0A9E3X793-F1
#
_cell.length_a   1.000
_cell.length_b   1.000
_cell.length_c   1.000
_cell.angle_alpha   90.00
_cell.angle_beta   90.00
_cell.angle_gamma   90.00
#
_symmetry.space_group_name_H-M   'P 1'
#
loop_
_entity.id
_entity.type
_entity.pdbx_description
1 polymer ?
#
loop_
_entity_poly.entity_id
_entity_poly.type
_entity_poly.pdbx_seq_one_letter_code
_entity_poly.pdbx_strand_id
1 'polypeptide(L)'
;MQSNFQSGPTALPPVAPADQYEATFWQQWRTQLSLVLQKPWLAAPWLQQSRTLLTRFNHIYGHLCRQPRPVRRRLQRQLGATLAGAALALTLANMPVQAADFTVNDATSLVVAIHAANDETTNPGADTITLTGDVTLTTGIYEGDVFYSGLPPITSTITIEGNGFTIARDPEAEDPFGLFLVAAPGNLTLNQTTLTGGLSVVGGAILNYDGAVTINQSTITGNIGLVGGAVVSVSPDATMNISNSTFTGNGGAKYGGALTTLGTTTLTDSTVANNANKYLGGRRIIKKTITITGSTIESNTSKYGSGGGILNKEGLLTITSSTVTNNVVTGDNENGGFGGGIFNINGDVTITNSTISGNSSDFSGGGLFNYAYSTPTASVTKRQMPAALSPAAAAKLQTLGIDAARL
;
A
#
# COMPACT_ATOMS: atom_id res chain seq x y z
N MET A 1 47.98 6.47 -62.11
CA MET A 1 46.54 6.49 -62.42
C MET A 1 45.96 5.13 -62.05
N GLN A 2 44.98 5.13 -61.14
CA GLN A 2 43.88 4.16 -60.91
C GLN A 2 44.22 2.65 -60.79
N SER A 3 43.52 1.80 -60.05
CA SER A 3 42.49 1.82 -59.00
C SER A 3 42.26 0.34 -58.64
N ASN A 4 41.87 0.02 -57.40
CA ASN A 4 40.84 -0.98 -57.05
C ASN A 4 40.98 -1.40 -55.57
N PHE A 5 40.41 -0.58 -54.69
CA PHE A 5 39.91 -1.02 -53.39
C PHE A 5 38.40 -1.22 -53.53
N GLN A 6 37.91 -2.44 -53.32
CA GLN A 6 36.52 -2.70 -52.97
C GLN A 6 36.46 -3.81 -51.92
N SER A 7 36.09 -3.45 -50.70
CA SER A 7 35.14 -4.21 -49.87
C SER A 7 34.70 -3.31 -48.71
N GLY A 8 33.41 -2.97 -48.69
CA GLY A 8 32.80 -2.12 -47.67
C GLY A 8 32.65 -2.82 -46.31
N PRO A 9 32.19 -2.10 -45.28
CA PRO A 9 32.01 -2.64 -43.93
C PRO A 9 30.91 -3.71 -43.92
N THR A 10 31.24 -4.87 -43.37
CA THR A 10 30.28 -5.94 -43.07
C THR A 10 29.19 -5.40 -42.14
N ALA A 11 27.94 -5.52 -42.58
CA ALA A 11 26.77 -5.17 -41.79
C ALA A 11 26.78 -5.91 -40.44
N LEU A 12 26.46 -5.20 -39.36
CA LEU A 12 26.20 -5.79 -38.04
C LEU A 12 25.07 -6.82 -38.16
N PRO A 13 25.16 -7.98 -37.47
CA PRO A 13 24.08 -8.96 -37.48
C PRO A 13 22.79 -8.34 -36.89
N PRO A 14 21.61 -8.74 -37.37
CA PRO A 14 20.34 -8.19 -36.91
C PRO A 14 20.16 -8.42 -35.39
N VAL A 15 19.68 -7.39 -34.70
CA VAL A 15 19.25 -7.46 -33.31
C VAL A 15 18.02 -8.37 -33.24
N ALA A 16 18.05 -9.38 -32.36
CA ALA A 16 16.91 -10.28 -32.16
C ALA A 16 15.67 -9.49 -31.66
N PRO A 17 14.43 -9.93 -32.00
CA PRO A 17 13.20 -9.29 -31.53
C PRO A 17 13.17 -9.18 -30.00
N ALA A 18 12.64 -8.06 -29.47
CA ALA A 18 12.58 -7.78 -28.03
C ALA A 18 11.92 -8.91 -27.22
N ASP A 19 10.96 -9.59 -27.84
CA ASP A 19 10.12 -10.65 -27.29
C ASP A 19 10.92 -11.95 -27.01
N GLN A 20 11.96 -12.25 -27.80
CA GLN A 20 12.87 -13.36 -27.52
C GLN A 20 13.86 -13.04 -26.39
N TYR A 21 14.20 -11.76 -26.22
CA TYR A 21 15.05 -11.30 -25.13
C TYR A 21 14.33 -11.39 -23.78
N GLU A 22 13.05 -11.04 -23.71
CA GLU A 22 12.26 -11.15 -22.47
C GLU A 22 12.09 -12.59 -22.00
N ALA A 23 11.73 -13.52 -22.89
CA ALA A 23 11.49 -14.91 -22.52
C ALA A 23 12.77 -15.60 -22.00
N THR A 24 13.90 -15.36 -22.67
CA THR A 24 15.20 -15.91 -22.25
C THR A 24 15.70 -15.27 -20.96
N PHE A 25 15.48 -13.96 -20.78
CA PHE A 25 15.79 -13.24 -19.54
C PHE A 25 15.03 -13.82 -18.33
N TRP A 26 13.70 -13.92 -18.42
CA TRP A 26 12.87 -14.41 -17.32
C TRP A 26 13.19 -15.85 -16.94
N GLN A 27 13.54 -16.68 -17.92
CA GLN A 27 14.00 -18.04 -17.68
C GLN A 27 15.32 -18.06 -16.88
N GLN A 28 16.31 -17.24 -17.27
CA GLN A 28 17.60 -17.19 -16.59
C GLN A 28 17.48 -16.63 -15.16
N TRP A 29 16.67 -15.59 -14.96
CA TRP A 29 16.38 -15.06 -13.63
C TRP A 29 15.76 -16.12 -12.73
N ARG A 30 14.69 -16.80 -13.19
CA ARG A 30 14.02 -17.86 -12.42
C ARG A 30 14.95 -19.01 -12.08
N THR A 31 15.81 -19.42 -13.02
CA THR A 31 16.82 -20.46 -12.76
C THR A 31 17.78 -20.03 -11.66
N GLN A 32 18.34 -18.82 -11.71
CA GLN A 32 19.25 -18.34 -10.67
C GLN A 32 18.55 -18.17 -9.31
N LEU A 33 17.34 -17.63 -9.30
CA LEU A 33 16.52 -17.49 -8.09
C LEU A 33 16.26 -18.85 -7.43
N SER A 34 15.92 -19.87 -8.23
CA SER A 34 15.65 -21.21 -7.73
C SER A 34 16.88 -21.87 -7.07
N LEU A 35 18.08 -21.58 -7.57
CA LEU A 35 19.34 -22.05 -6.98
C LEU A 35 19.65 -21.36 -5.65
N VAL A 36 19.30 -20.08 -5.52
CA VAL A 36 19.48 -19.33 -4.27
C VAL A 36 18.45 -19.77 -3.21
N LEU A 37 17.19 -19.96 -3.59
CA LEU A 37 16.10 -20.38 -2.69
C LEU A 37 16.29 -21.79 -2.13
N GLN A 38 17.15 -22.62 -2.72
CA GLN A 38 17.56 -23.91 -2.16
C GLN A 38 18.43 -23.77 -0.88
N LYS A 39 18.86 -22.55 -0.53
CA LYS A 39 19.59 -22.24 0.71
C LYS A 39 18.66 -21.50 1.68
N PRO A 40 18.13 -22.17 2.73
CA PRO A 40 17.09 -21.61 3.61
C PRO A 40 17.48 -20.28 4.29
N TRP A 41 18.77 -20.11 4.60
CA TRP A 41 19.30 -18.90 5.24
C TRP A 41 19.45 -17.70 4.29
N LEU A 42 19.39 -17.91 2.97
CA LEU A 42 19.40 -16.83 1.97
C LEU A 42 17.99 -16.47 1.49
N ALA A 43 17.00 -17.35 1.66
CA ALA A 43 15.69 -17.21 1.04
C ALA A 43 14.87 -16.00 1.53
N ALA A 44 14.88 -15.72 2.84
CA ALA A 44 14.07 -14.64 3.43
C ALA A 44 14.57 -13.23 3.06
N PRO A 45 15.88 -12.89 3.17
CA PRO A 45 16.39 -11.60 2.72
C PRO A 45 16.26 -11.40 1.20
N TRP A 46 16.40 -12.49 0.43
CA TRP A 46 16.30 -12.45 -1.03
C TRP A 46 14.90 -12.15 -1.55
N LEU A 47 13.86 -12.71 -0.94
CA LEU A 47 12.48 -12.42 -1.34
C LEU A 47 12.16 -10.93 -1.13
N GLN A 48 12.66 -10.34 -0.05
CA GLN A 48 12.48 -8.91 0.25
C GLN A 48 13.22 -7.99 -0.73
N GLN A 49 14.41 -8.37 -1.21
CA GLN A 49 15.22 -7.55 -2.14
C GLN A 49 15.05 -7.95 -3.62
N SER A 50 14.20 -8.93 -3.92
CA SER A 50 14.13 -9.58 -5.23
C SER A 50 13.85 -8.62 -6.39
N ARG A 51 13.08 -7.54 -6.17
CA ARG A 51 12.77 -6.54 -7.20
C ARG A 51 13.95 -5.63 -7.53
N THR A 52 14.67 -5.14 -6.52
CA THR A 52 15.89 -4.32 -6.70
C THR A 52 17.02 -5.14 -7.32
N LEU A 53 17.17 -6.39 -6.86
CA LEU A 53 18.13 -7.34 -7.43
C LEU A 53 17.80 -7.71 -8.87
N LEU A 54 16.51 -7.84 -9.21
CA LEU A 54 16.06 -8.11 -10.58
C LEU A 54 16.45 -6.98 -11.54
N THR A 55 16.25 -5.72 -11.16
CA THR A 55 16.60 -4.56 -12.00
C THR A 55 18.11 -4.50 -12.26
N ARG A 56 18.92 -4.66 -11.20
CA ARG A 56 20.39 -4.68 -11.32
C ARG A 56 20.87 -5.90 -12.11
N PHE A 57 20.27 -7.06 -11.89
CA PHE A 57 20.55 -8.27 -12.63
C PHE A 57 20.26 -8.06 -14.12
N ASN A 58 19.11 -7.47 -14.45
CA ASN A 58 18.75 -7.17 -15.84
C ASN A 58 19.78 -6.25 -16.50
N HIS A 59 20.17 -5.17 -15.81
CA HIS A 59 21.15 -4.22 -16.31
C HIS A 59 22.51 -4.91 -16.59
N ILE A 60 23.06 -5.62 -15.61
CA ILE A 60 24.36 -6.29 -15.73
C ILE A 60 24.32 -7.43 -16.74
N TYR A 61 23.27 -8.25 -16.71
CA TYR A 61 23.09 -9.37 -17.65
C TYR A 61 22.97 -8.87 -19.09
N GLY A 62 22.19 -7.82 -19.32
CA GLY A 62 22.09 -7.16 -20.63
C GLY A 62 23.43 -6.63 -21.12
N HIS A 63 24.21 -5.99 -20.25
CA HIS A 63 25.56 -5.50 -20.58
C HIS A 63 26.51 -6.65 -20.94
N LEU A 64 26.54 -7.72 -20.15
CA LEU A 64 27.38 -8.90 -20.40
C LEU A 64 27.00 -9.61 -21.71
N CYS A 65 25.72 -9.67 -22.06
CA CYS A 65 25.24 -10.25 -23.31
C CYS A 65 25.72 -9.46 -24.55
N ARG A 66 25.87 -8.14 -24.43
CA ARG A 66 26.36 -7.26 -25.50
C ARG A 66 27.89 -7.31 -25.69
N GLN A 67 28.65 -7.86 -24.73
CA GLN A 67 30.10 -7.99 -24.85
C GLN A 67 30.52 -8.96 -25.97
N PRO A 68 31.68 -8.76 -26.64
CA PRO A 68 32.16 -9.68 -27.66
C PRO A 68 32.29 -11.12 -27.15
N ARG A 69 31.99 -12.10 -28.02
CA ARG A 69 32.12 -13.55 -27.72
C ARG A 69 33.41 -13.95 -26.98
N PRO A 70 34.61 -13.49 -27.36
CA PRO A 70 35.83 -13.84 -26.64
C PRO A 70 35.87 -13.28 -25.20
N VAL A 71 35.30 -12.09 -24.96
CA VAL A 71 35.19 -11.47 -23.63
C VAL A 71 34.25 -12.29 -22.74
N ARG A 72 33.06 -12.65 -23.25
CA ARG A 72 32.09 -13.47 -22.51
C ARG A 72 32.67 -14.82 -22.10
N ARG A 73 33.35 -15.52 -23.01
CA ARG A 73 33.97 -16.83 -22.72
C ARG A 73 35.10 -16.72 -21.70
N ARG A 74 35.91 -15.67 -21.75
CA ARG A 74 36.97 -15.42 -20.77
C ARG A 74 36.38 -15.20 -19.38
N LEU A 75 35.35 -14.37 -19.29
CA LEU A 75 34.64 -14.09 -18.04
C LEU A 75 34.02 -15.35 -17.42
N GLN A 76 33.30 -16.14 -18.22
CA GLN A 76 32.70 -17.41 -17.76
C GLN A 76 33.75 -18.40 -17.25
N ARG A 77 34.92 -18.48 -17.89
CA ARG A 77 36.03 -19.35 -17.46
C ARG A 77 36.68 -18.85 -16.17
N GLN A 78 36.87 -17.53 -16.03
CA GLN A 78 37.48 -16.95 -14.84
C GLN A 78 36.59 -17.07 -13.60
N LEU A 79 35.28 -16.90 -13.75
CA LEU A 79 34.32 -16.97 -12.65
C LEU A 79 33.78 -18.39 -12.40
N GLY A 80 34.04 -19.35 -13.30
CA GLY A 80 33.46 -20.70 -13.22
C GLY A 80 31.93 -20.71 -13.28
N ALA A 81 31.30 -19.66 -13.81
CA ALA A 81 29.87 -19.43 -13.77
C ALA A 81 29.29 -19.14 -15.16
N THR A 82 27.98 -19.34 -15.32
CA THR A 82 27.25 -18.89 -16.52
C THR A 82 27.26 -17.36 -16.61
N LEU A 83 26.90 -16.78 -17.76
CA LEU A 83 26.75 -15.31 -17.87
C LEU A 83 25.72 -14.77 -16.87
N ALA A 84 24.65 -15.54 -16.64
CA ALA A 84 23.65 -15.24 -15.62
C ALA A 84 24.24 -15.38 -14.20
N GLY A 85 25.01 -16.44 -13.92
CA GLY A 85 25.68 -16.60 -12.63
C GLY A 85 26.73 -15.52 -12.35
N ALA A 86 27.44 -15.04 -13.38
CA ALA A 86 28.36 -13.91 -13.28
C ALA A 86 27.62 -12.59 -13.08
N ALA A 87 26.51 -12.36 -13.80
CA ALA A 87 25.64 -11.21 -13.56
C ALA A 87 25.12 -11.21 -12.12
N LEU A 88 24.68 -12.37 -11.62
CA LEU A 88 24.25 -12.57 -10.24
C LEU A 88 25.37 -12.26 -9.24
N ALA A 89 26.56 -12.83 -9.45
CA ALA A 89 27.71 -12.57 -8.59
C ALA A 89 28.10 -11.09 -8.57
N LEU A 90 28.05 -10.40 -9.71
CA LEU A 90 28.32 -8.97 -9.82
C LEU A 90 27.21 -8.10 -9.20
N THR A 91 25.93 -8.49 -9.34
CA THR A 91 24.84 -7.84 -8.60
C THR A 91 25.03 -7.92 -7.09
N LEU A 92 25.65 -9.01 -6.61
CA LEU A 92 25.93 -9.24 -5.20
C LEU A 92 27.24 -8.60 -4.74
N ALA A 93 28.24 -8.49 -5.63
CA ALA A 93 29.57 -7.95 -5.32
C ALA A 93 29.62 -6.42 -5.28
N ASN A 94 28.65 -5.73 -5.91
CA ASN A 94 28.55 -4.27 -5.92
C ASN A 94 27.82 -3.68 -4.69
N MET A 95 27.90 -4.36 -3.54
CA MET A 95 27.31 -3.88 -2.29
C MET A 95 28.37 -3.07 -1.50
N PRO A 96 28.43 -1.76 -1.74
CA PRO A 96 28.08 -0.83 -0.68
C PRO A 96 26.65 -0.38 -0.96
N VAL A 97 25.72 -0.82 -0.12
CA VAL A 97 24.44 -0.13 0.05
C VAL A 97 24.79 1.19 0.71
N GLN A 98 25.22 2.16 -0.09
CA GLN A 98 25.36 3.51 0.42
C GLN A 98 23.96 4.13 0.35
N ALA A 99 23.21 3.91 1.43
CA ALA A 99 22.03 4.69 1.72
C ALA A 99 22.43 6.18 1.63
N ALA A 100 21.78 6.92 0.76
CA ALA A 100 21.91 8.36 0.72
C ALA A 100 21.06 8.97 1.84
N ASP A 101 21.65 9.94 2.54
CA ASP A 101 20.95 10.71 3.56
C ASP A 101 20.71 12.13 3.04
N PHE A 102 19.45 12.53 3.03
CA PHE A 102 19.01 13.87 2.64
C PHE A 102 18.48 14.61 3.87
N THR A 103 18.69 15.92 3.93
CA THR A 103 18.08 16.78 4.95
C THR A 103 17.25 17.84 4.25
N VAL A 104 16.00 17.99 4.66
CA VAL A 104 15.03 18.86 4.01
C VAL A 104 14.24 19.66 5.05
N ASN A 105 13.76 20.83 4.68
CA ASN A 105 12.99 21.73 5.54
C ASN A 105 11.89 22.50 4.79
N ASP A 106 11.73 22.26 3.49
CA ASP A 106 10.71 22.88 2.67
C ASP A 106 10.26 21.94 1.52
N ALA A 107 9.24 22.35 0.77
CA ALA A 107 8.68 21.55 -0.30
C ALA A 107 9.69 21.32 -1.44
N THR A 108 10.46 22.33 -1.81
CA THR A 108 11.42 22.25 -2.91
C THR A 108 12.53 21.25 -2.60
N SER A 109 13.11 21.32 -1.40
CA SER A 109 14.15 20.39 -0.94
C SER A 109 13.62 18.96 -0.81
N LEU A 110 12.38 18.78 -0.34
CA LEU A 110 11.74 17.45 -0.28
C LEU A 110 11.53 16.85 -1.68
N VAL A 111 11.05 17.64 -2.65
CA VAL A 111 10.89 17.19 -4.04
C VAL A 111 12.23 16.76 -4.65
N VAL A 112 13.28 17.56 -4.46
CA VAL A 112 14.63 17.23 -4.95
C VAL A 112 15.17 15.96 -4.29
N ALA A 113 14.99 15.81 -2.97
CA ALA A 113 15.44 14.64 -2.23
C ALA A 113 14.72 13.36 -2.70
N ILE A 114 13.40 13.40 -2.92
CA ILE A 114 12.65 12.26 -3.45
C ILE A 114 13.12 11.89 -4.86
N HIS A 115 13.36 12.86 -5.74
CA HIS A 115 13.91 12.56 -7.07
C HIS A 115 15.29 11.92 -7.00
N ALA A 116 16.18 12.43 -6.14
CA ALA A 116 17.50 11.87 -5.94
C ALA A 116 17.43 10.44 -5.36
N ALA A 117 16.57 10.20 -4.37
CA ALA A 117 16.38 8.90 -3.76
C ALA A 117 15.73 7.87 -4.70
N ASN A 118 14.90 8.33 -5.64
CA ASN A 118 14.35 7.47 -6.69
C ASN A 118 15.37 7.10 -7.77
N ASP A 119 16.47 7.85 -7.90
CA ASP A 119 17.52 7.55 -8.88
C ASP A 119 18.45 6.44 -8.39
N GLU A 120 18.03 5.20 -8.55
CA GLU A 120 18.80 3.99 -8.24
C GLU A 120 20.12 3.86 -9.03
N THR A 121 20.37 4.71 -10.03
CA THR A 121 21.68 4.75 -10.71
C THR A 121 22.70 5.57 -9.93
N THR A 122 22.25 6.62 -9.25
CA THR A 122 23.08 7.54 -8.48
C THR A 122 23.07 7.23 -6.99
N ASN A 123 21.91 6.91 -6.41
CA ASN A 123 21.70 6.57 -5.01
C ASN A 123 21.09 5.15 -4.91
N PRO A 124 21.92 4.11 -5.01
CA PRO A 124 21.43 2.73 -5.02
C PRO A 124 21.10 2.24 -3.60
N GLY A 125 19.84 1.94 -3.30
CA GLY A 125 19.47 1.23 -2.08
C GLY A 125 18.29 1.84 -1.32
N ALA A 126 18.32 1.69 0.00
CA ALA A 126 17.32 2.28 0.87
C ALA A 126 17.86 3.63 1.36
N ASP A 127 17.20 4.72 0.95
CA ASP A 127 17.64 6.08 1.25
C ASP A 127 16.80 6.69 2.37
N THR A 128 17.39 7.66 3.08
CA THR A 128 16.75 8.35 4.21
C THR A 128 16.62 9.83 3.92
N ILE A 129 15.43 10.39 4.15
CA ILE A 129 15.14 11.82 4.07
C ILE A 129 14.77 12.28 5.48
N THR A 130 15.55 13.17 6.06
CA THR A 130 15.34 13.71 7.41
C THR A 130 14.70 15.09 7.33
N LEU A 131 13.53 15.27 7.96
CA LEU A 131 12.89 16.58 8.10
C LEU A 131 13.56 17.38 9.23
N THR A 132 13.81 18.65 8.95
CA THR A 132 14.34 19.65 9.91
C THR A 132 13.44 20.87 10.04
N GLY A 133 12.29 20.86 9.37
CA GLY A 133 11.25 21.88 9.42
C GLY A 133 9.97 21.36 8.79
N ASP A 134 8.86 22.06 9.06
CA ASP A 134 7.58 21.77 8.44
C ASP A 134 7.60 22.07 6.94
N VAL A 135 6.98 21.18 6.16
CA VAL A 135 6.89 21.26 4.70
C VAL A 135 5.45 21.59 4.31
N THR A 136 5.26 22.69 3.60
CA THR A 136 3.95 23.07 3.02
C THR A 136 3.98 22.95 1.51
N LEU A 137 3.13 22.09 0.96
CA LEU A 137 2.95 21.84 -0.46
C LEU A 137 1.86 22.78 -1.00
N THR A 138 2.19 23.60 -2.00
CA THR A 138 1.28 24.62 -2.55
C THR A 138 0.68 24.22 -3.89
N THR A 139 1.23 23.22 -4.56
CA THR A 139 0.76 22.76 -5.88
C THR A 139 0.90 21.24 -6.01
N GLY A 140 0.01 20.63 -6.77
CA GLY A 140 0.24 19.31 -7.34
C GLY A 140 1.37 19.39 -8.35
N ILE A 141 2.30 18.43 -8.34
CA ILE A 141 3.44 18.39 -9.26
C ILE A 141 3.48 17.12 -10.11
N TYR A 142 2.67 16.12 -9.76
CA TYR A 142 2.52 14.90 -10.53
C TYR A 142 1.06 14.72 -10.94
N GLU A 143 0.86 14.47 -12.23
CA GLU A 143 -0.44 14.23 -12.83
C GLU A 143 -0.56 12.77 -13.27
N GLY A 144 -1.23 11.96 -12.45
CA GLY A 144 -1.69 10.63 -12.85
C GLY A 144 -3.17 10.65 -13.22
N ASP A 145 -3.61 9.72 -14.08
CA ASP A 145 -5.00 9.65 -14.60
C ASP A 145 -6.11 9.71 -13.51
N VAL A 146 -5.79 9.31 -12.27
CA VAL A 146 -6.75 9.21 -11.16
C VAL A 146 -6.25 9.86 -9.87
N PHE A 147 -5.00 10.33 -9.84
CA PHE A 147 -4.38 10.87 -8.62
C PHE A 147 -3.35 11.94 -8.95
N TYR A 148 -3.54 13.11 -8.35
CA TYR A 148 -2.60 14.21 -8.37
C TYR A 148 -1.87 14.24 -7.03
N SER A 149 -0.53 14.28 -7.05
CA SER A 149 0.27 14.38 -5.83
C SER A 149 1.09 15.67 -5.78
N GLY A 150 1.22 16.22 -4.57
CA GLY A 150 2.10 17.36 -4.28
C GLY A 150 3.58 16.99 -4.20
N LEU A 151 3.90 15.69 -4.21
CA LEU A 151 5.27 15.16 -4.24
C LEU A 151 5.46 14.18 -5.39
N PRO A 152 6.71 13.91 -5.81
CA PRO A 152 6.98 12.92 -6.84
C PRO A 152 6.58 11.53 -6.36
N PRO A 153 6.23 10.60 -7.27
CA PRO A 153 5.94 9.22 -6.89
C PRO A 153 7.13 8.56 -6.20
N ILE A 154 6.87 7.79 -5.15
CA ILE A 154 7.86 6.92 -4.50
C ILE A 154 7.97 5.65 -5.34
N THR A 155 9.16 5.41 -5.89
CA THR A 155 9.46 4.28 -6.79
C THR A 155 10.68 3.46 -6.35
N SER A 156 11.44 3.94 -5.36
CA SER A 156 12.52 3.21 -4.66
C SER A 156 12.17 2.98 -3.18
N THR A 157 13.13 2.49 -2.39
CA THR A 157 12.96 2.36 -0.94
C THR A 157 13.37 3.65 -0.25
N ILE A 158 12.41 4.36 0.33
CA ILE A 158 12.62 5.67 0.94
C ILE A 158 12.08 5.65 2.38
N THR A 159 12.92 6.05 3.33
CA THR A 159 12.52 6.35 4.71
C THR A 159 12.47 7.85 4.90
N ILE A 160 11.36 8.38 5.40
CA ILE A 160 11.23 9.75 5.84
C ILE A 160 11.25 9.76 7.37
N GLU A 161 12.32 10.32 7.93
CA GLU A 161 12.46 10.61 9.35
C GLU A 161 11.88 11.99 9.64
N GLY A 162 10.64 12.01 10.10
CA GLY A 162 9.87 13.24 10.29
C GLY A 162 10.30 14.09 11.47
N ASN A 163 10.95 13.52 12.49
CA ASN A 163 11.36 14.23 13.71
C ASN A 163 10.24 15.08 14.37
N GLY A 164 8.98 14.66 14.22
CA GLY A 164 7.80 15.37 14.69
C GLY A 164 7.28 16.47 13.75
N PHE A 165 7.97 16.77 12.65
CA PHE A 165 7.56 17.77 11.66
C PHE A 165 6.40 17.30 10.78
N THR A 166 5.76 18.29 10.17
CA THR A 166 4.56 18.15 9.35
C THR A 166 4.88 18.25 7.87
N ILE A 167 4.24 17.42 7.06
CA ILE A 167 4.07 17.62 5.62
C ILE A 167 2.59 17.91 5.38
N ALA A 168 2.28 19.13 4.97
CA ALA A 168 0.92 19.62 4.79
C ALA A 168 0.67 20.05 3.36
N ARG A 169 -0.55 19.84 2.86
CA ARG A 169 -1.07 20.63 1.74
C ARG A 169 -1.49 22.00 2.26
N ASP A 170 -1.13 23.06 1.53
CA ASP A 170 -1.63 24.41 1.77
C ASP A 170 -3.16 24.45 1.62
N PRO A 171 -3.92 24.92 2.63
CA PRO A 171 -5.36 25.07 2.50
C PRO A 171 -5.78 26.00 1.34
N GLU A 172 -4.94 26.97 0.97
CA GLU A 172 -5.20 27.95 -0.10
C GLU A 172 -4.75 27.46 -1.49
N ALA A 173 -4.19 26.26 -1.60
CA ALA A 173 -3.83 25.70 -2.90
C ALA A 173 -5.07 25.59 -3.81
N GLU A 174 -4.96 26.11 -5.04
CA GLU A 174 -6.08 26.20 -5.99
C GLU A 174 -6.62 24.81 -6.36
N ASP A 175 -5.72 23.87 -6.66
CA ASP A 175 -6.08 22.54 -7.10
C ASP A 175 -6.04 21.50 -5.97
N PRO A 176 -6.97 20.53 -5.96
CA PRO A 176 -6.93 19.40 -5.03
C PRO A 176 -5.81 18.42 -5.43
N PHE A 177 -4.93 18.10 -4.48
CA PHE A 177 -3.95 17.02 -4.60
C PHE A 177 -3.75 16.27 -3.28
N GLY A 178 -3.38 15.00 -3.40
CA GLY A 178 -2.89 14.22 -2.28
C GLY A 178 -1.40 14.44 -2.04
N LEU A 179 -0.85 13.91 -0.94
CA LEU A 179 0.55 14.20 -0.59
C LEU A 179 1.50 13.21 -1.28
N PHE A 180 1.27 11.91 -1.12
CA PHE A 180 2.16 10.85 -1.63
C PHE A 180 1.45 9.89 -2.58
N LEU A 181 2.14 9.53 -3.66
CA LEU A 181 1.85 8.36 -4.49
C LEU A 181 2.97 7.33 -4.29
N VAL A 182 2.62 6.09 -3.99
CA VAL A 182 3.59 4.98 -3.89
C VAL A 182 3.26 3.96 -4.96
N ALA A 183 4.19 3.75 -5.89
CA ALA A 183 4.04 2.83 -7.02
C ALA A 183 5.20 1.83 -7.04
N ALA A 184 4.94 0.59 -7.41
CA ALA A 184 5.93 -0.46 -7.42
C ALA A 184 7.16 -0.09 -8.27
N PRO A 185 8.39 -0.38 -7.81
CA PRO A 185 8.73 -1.16 -6.61
C PRO A 185 8.81 -0.34 -5.30
N GLY A 186 8.25 0.87 -5.27
CA GLY A 186 8.32 1.82 -4.16
C GLY A 186 7.96 1.25 -2.79
N ASN A 187 8.76 1.62 -1.79
CA ASN A 187 8.58 1.27 -0.39
C ASN A 187 8.80 2.51 0.46
N LEU A 188 7.71 3.13 0.90
CA LEU A 188 7.74 4.33 1.73
C LEU A 188 7.64 3.94 3.20
N THR A 189 8.61 4.38 4.00
CA THR A 189 8.51 4.37 5.47
C THR A 189 8.40 5.80 5.98
N LEU A 190 7.37 6.08 6.79
CA LEU A 190 7.15 7.34 7.49
C LEU A 190 7.36 7.12 8.99
N ASN A 191 8.35 7.77 9.56
CA ASN A 191 8.64 7.72 11.00
C ASN A 191 8.39 9.11 11.60
N GLN A 192 7.66 9.19 12.71
CA GLN A 192 7.48 10.45 13.46
C GLN A 192 7.07 11.65 12.59
N THR A 193 6.16 11.43 11.64
CA THR A 193 5.74 12.46 10.68
C THR A 193 4.27 12.80 10.86
N THR A 194 3.89 14.07 10.72
CA THR A 194 2.48 14.45 10.58
C THR A 194 2.13 14.68 9.11
N LEU A 195 1.12 14.01 8.58
CA LEU A 195 0.56 14.25 7.24
C LEU A 195 -0.82 14.90 7.35
N THR A 196 -1.01 16.07 6.73
CA THR A 196 -2.27 16.81 6.85
C THR A 196 -2.71 17.61 5.63
N GLY A 197 -4.02 17.91 5.58
CA GLY A 197 -4.64 18.79 4.59
C GLY A 197 -4.75 18.20 3.18
N GLY A 198 -4.26 16.98 2.95
CA GLY A 198 -4.27 16.36 1.64
C GLY A 198 -5.70 16.16 1.14
N LEU A 199 -5.95 16.52 -0.13
CA LEU A 199 -7.29 16.58 -0.72
C LEU A 199 -7.25 15.95 -2.12
N SER A 200 -7.75 14.75 -2.29
CA SER A 200 -7.64 14.03 -3.58
C SER A 200 -8.91 13.26 -3.94
N VAL A 201 -8.98 12.82 -5.19
CA VAL A 201 -10.02 11.87 -5.64
C VAL A 201 -9.85 10.52 -4.95
N VAL A 202 -8.62 10.04 -4.73
CA VAL A 202 -8.38 8.73 -4.09
C VAL A 202 -7.29 8.88 -3.03
N GLY A 203 -7.65 8.77 -1.75
CA GLY A 203 -6.70 8.93 -0.62
C GLY A 203 -6.18 10.36 -0.47
N GLY A 204 -6.67 11.11 0.51
CA GLY A 204 -6.24 12.49 0.74
C GLY A 204 -4.74 12.61 1.04
N ALA A 205 -4.18 11.73 1.87
CA ALA A 205 -2.76 11.77 2.22
C ALA A 205 -1.91 10.91 1.28
N ILE A 206 -2.23 9.62 1.18
CA ILE A 206 -1.39 8.64 0.50
C ILE A 206 -2.26 7.75 -0.39
N LEU A 207 -1.88 7.66 -1.66
CA LEU A 207 -2.29 6.59 -2.53
C LEU A 207 -1.15 5.57 -2.65
N ASN A 208 -1.34 4.38 -2.10
CA ASN A 208 -0.50 3.22 -2.38
C ASN A 208 -1.09 2.45 -3.56
N TYR A 209 -0.51 2.63 -4.74
CA TYR A 209 -1.00 2.01 -5.96
C TYR A 209 -0.74 0.50 -5.94
N ASP A 210 0.52 0.11 -5.82
CA ASP A 210 0.99 -1.29 -5.82
C ASP A 210 2.35 -1.48 -5.12
N GLY A 211 2.71 -0.53 -4.24
CA GLY A 211 3.94 -0.56 -3.44
C GLY A 211 3.72 -0.99 -1.99
N ALA A 212 4.69 -0.64 -1.16
CA ALA A 212 4.65 -0.87 0.29
C ALA A 212 4.65 0.48 1.04
N VAL A 213 3.82 0.56 2.08
CA VAL A 213 3.76 1.73 2.98
C VAL A 213 3.91 1.26 4.42
N THR A 214 4.87 1.85 5.13
CA THR A 214 5.05 1.69 6.57
C THR A 214 4.85 3.04 7.26
N ILE A 215 4.01 3.09 8.29
CA ILE A 215 3.70 4.31 9.06
C ILE A 215 3.95 4.00 10.52
N ASN A 216 4.97 4.64 11.11
CA ASN A 216 5.37 4.43 12.50
C ASN A 216 5.38 5.75 13.26
N GLN A 217 4.82 5.74 14.48
CA GLN A 217 4.85 6.90 15.39
C GLN A 217 4.37 8.19 14.73
N SER A 218 3.46 8.09 13.77
CA SER A 218 3.09 9.20 12.88
C SER A 218 1.63 9.57 13.07
N THR A 219 1.29 10.80 12.67
CA THR A 219 -0.08 11.32 12.74
C THR A 219 -0.60 11.63 11.35
N ILE A 220 -1.70 10.98 10.95
CA ILE A 220 -2.38 11.24 9.68
C ILE A 220 -3.70 11.94 10.00
N THR A 221 -3.79 13.24 9.71
CA THR A 221 -4.91 14.06 10.20
C THR A 221 -5.49 15.02 9.19
N GLY A 222 -6.80 15.19 9.18
CA GLY A 222 -7.45 16.21 8.34
C GLY A 222 -7.31 15.98 6.84
N ASN A 223 -7.13 14.73 6.40
CA ASN A 223 -6.98 14.39 4.99
C ASN A 223 -8.32 13.92 4.42
N ILE A 224 -8.65 14.38 3.21
CA ILE A 224 -9.93 14.14 2.56
C ILE A 224 -9.72 13.46 1.21
N GLY A 225 -10.22 12.24 1.09
CA GLY A 225 -10.29 11.52 -0.18
C GLY A 225 -11.74 11.45 -0.67
N LEU A 226 -12.02 11.76 -1.94
CA LEU A 226 -13.33 11.46 -2.50
C LEU A 226 -13.61 9.96 -2.42
N VAL A 227 -12.57 9.15 -2.61
CA VAL A 227 -12.53 7.70 -2.42
C VAL A 227 -11.47 7.36 -1.38
N GLY A 228 -11.89 6.73 -0.28
CA GLY A 228 -10.98 5.98 0.59
C GLY A 228 -10.29 6.73 1.72
N GLY A 229 -10.70 7.96 2.04
CA GLY A 229 -10.24 8.64 3.26
C GLY A 229 -8.86 9.25 3.12
N ALA A 230 -7.99 9.01 4.11
CA ALA A 230 -6.61 9.50 4.11
C ALA A 230 -5.65 8.61 3.32
N VAL A 231 -5.66 7.30 3.58
CA VAL A 231 -4.70 6.36 2.99
C VAL A 231 -5.44 5.24 2.29
N VAL A 232 -5.09 5.04 1.01
CA VAL A 232 -5.72 4.03 0.16
C VAL A 232 -4.67 3.12 -0.45
N SER A 233 -4.77 1.81 -0.22
CA SER A 233 -4.07 0.80 -1.02
C SER A 233 -5.00 0.22 -2.07
N VAL A 234 -4.67 0.31 -3.37
CA VAL A 234 -5.58 -0.11 -4.45
C VAL A 234 -5.23 -1.43 -5.15
N SER A 235 -4.03 -1.98 -4.94
CA SER A 235 -3.64 -3.30 -5.45
C SER A 235 -3.79 -4.40 -4.39
N PRO A 236 -4.15 -5.64 -4.76
CA PRO A 236 -4.06 -6.81 -3.88
C PRO A 236 -2.65 -7.11 -3.38
N ASP A 237 -1.63 -6.73 -4.15
CA ASP A 237 -0.22 -6.93 -3.79
C ASP A 237 0.35 -5.78 -2.94
N ALA A 238 -0.40 -4.68 -2.79
CA ALA A 238 0.02 -3.57 -1.95
C ALA A 238 0.04 -3.97 -0.48
N THR A 239 1.06 -3.53 0.24
CA THR A 239 1.17 -3.76 1.69
C THR A 239 1.14 -2.47 2.47
N MET A 240 0.52 -2.50 3.64
CA MET A 240 0.44 -1.38 4.56
C MET A 240 0.69 -1.86 5.98
N ASN A 241 1.75 -1.35 6.62
CA ASN A 241 2.08 -1.68 8.00
C ASN A 241 2.03 -0.41 8.84
N ILE A 242 1.16 -0.39 9.83
CA ILE A 242 0.94 0.79 10.68
C ILE A 242 1.25 0.38 12.11
N SER A 243 2.14 1.12 12.76
CA SER A 243 2.44 0.93 14.18
C SER A 243 2.49 2.24 14.96
N ASN A 244 2.03 2.23 16.21
CA ASN A 244 2.17 3.37 17.13
C ASN A 244 1.67 4.70 16.56
N SER A 245 0.68 4.67 15.67
CA SER A 245 0.30 5.83 14.85
C SER A 245 -1.15 6.24 15.08
N THR A 246 -1.47 7.48 14.76
CA THR A 246 -2.81 8.05 14.95
C THR A 246 -3.40 8.51 13.62
N PHE A 247 -4.64 8.11 13.35
CA PHE A 247 -5.45 8.55 12.22
C PHE A 247 -6.68 9.28 12.75
N THR A 248 -6.74 10.60 12.59
CA THR A 248 -7.83 11.41 13.15
C THR A 248 -8.38 12.48 12.21
N GLY A 249 -9.68 12.76 12.28
CA GLY A 249 -10.29 13.82 11.49
C GLY A 249 -10.17 13.63 9.97
N ASN A 250 -9.96 12.40 9.50
CA ASN A 250 -9.88 12.11 8.07
C ASN A 250 -11.26 11.81 7.50
N GLY A 251 -11.45 12.16 6.23
CA GLY A 251 -12.75 12.16 5.57
C GLY A 251 -12.78 11.40 4.25
N GLY A 252 -13.80 10.57 4.06
CA GLY A 252 -14.11 9.92 2.80
C GLY A 252 -15.48 10.36 2.25
N ALA A 253 -15.52 11.05 1.11
CA ALA A 253 -16.82 11.39 0.51
C ALA A 253 -17.55 10.13 -0.01
N LYS A 254 -16.82 9.11 -0.46
CA LYS A 254 -17.28 7.78 -0.85
C LYS A 254 -16.27 6.76 -0.33
N TYR A 255 -16.72 5.70 0.33
CA TYR A 255 -15.89 4.56 0.73
C TYR A 255 -14.80 4.90 1.78
N GLY A 256 -14.84 4.27 2.95
CA GLY A 256 -13.76 4.35 3.95
C GLY A 256 -13.66 5.71 4.66
N GLY A 257 -13.31 5.69 5.95
CA GLY A 257 -13.10 6.91 6.75
C GLY A 257 -11.65 7.38 6.68
N ALA A 258 -10.74 6.67 7.35
CA ALA A 258 -9.33 7.00 7.36
C ALA A 258 -8.49 6.10 6.44
N LEU A 259 -8.77 4.80 6.47
CA LEU A 259 -7.99 3.76 5.82
C LEU A 259 -8.87 2.94 4.90
N THR A 260 -8.40 2.72 3.68
CA THR A 260 -9.00 1.78 2.73
C THR A 260 -7.92 0.90 2.14
N THR A 261 -8.13 -0.41 2.14
CA THR A 261 -7.16 -1.34 1.59
C THR A 261 -7.82 -2.35 0.66
N LEU A 262 -7.13 -2.63 -0.45
CA LEU A 262 -7.37 -3.75 -1.34
C LEU A 262 -6.31 -4.86 -1.17
N GLY A 263 -5.22 -4.58 -0.46
CA GLY A 263 -4.12 -5.51 -0.20
C GLY A 263 -4.04 -5.96 1.26
N THR A 264 -2.83 -6.27 1.73
CA THR A 264 -2.59 -6.69 3.12
C THR A 264 -2.32 -5.50 4.02
N THR A 265 -3.03 -5.41 5.14
CA THR A 265 -2.86 -4.32 6.11
C THR A 265 -2.68 -4.85 7.53
N THR A 266 -1.66 -4.35 8.23
CA THR A 266 -1.47 -4.57 9.67
C THR A 266 -1.57 -3.23 10.40
N LEU A 267 -2.31 -3.23 11.51
CA LEU A 267 -2.49 -2.10 12.41
C LEU A 267 -2.14 -2.56 13.83
N THR A 268 -1.08 -2.02 14.40
CA THR A 268 -0.55 -2.43 15.70
C THR A 268 -0.39 -1.22 16.61
N ASP A 269 -0.86 -1.32 17.86
CA ASP A 269 -0.69 -0.30 18.90
C ASP A 269 -1.05 1.13 18.41
N SER A 270 -2.09 1.23 17.59
CA SER A 270 -2.43 2.46 16.86
C SER A 270 -3.87 2.90 17.13
N THR A 271 -4.17 4.16 16.84
CA THR A 271 -5.50 4.74 17.05
C THR A 271 -6.09 5.24 15.74
N VAL A 272 -7.31 4.80 15.41
CA VAL A 272 -8.13 5.31 14.31
C VAL A 272 -9.38 5.93 14.91
N ALA A 273 -9.39 7.27 15.03
CA ALA A 273 -10.41 7.97 15.79
C ALA A 273 -11.05 9.15 15.04
N ASN A 274 -12.33 9.43 15.28
CA ASN A 274 -12.99 10.65 14.77
C ASN A 274 -12.89 10.83 13.23
N ASN A 275 -12.89 9.73 12.48
CA ASN A 275 -12.89 9.78 11.02
C ASN A 275 -14.31 9.62 10.49
N ALA A 276 -14.61 10.27 9.37
CA ALA A 276 -15.96 10.34 8.82
C ALA A 276 -16.02 9.80 7.39
N ASN A 277 -17.05 9.02 7.06
CA ASN A 277 -17.38 8.67 5.68
C ASN A 277 -18.86 8.89 5.38
N LYS A 278 -19.21 9.09 4.09
CA LYS A 278 -20.59 9.45 3.68
C LYS A 278 -21.35 8.40 2.85
N TYR A 279 -20.74 7.31 2.37
CA TYR A 279 -21.47 6.29 1.60
C TYR A 279 -20.84 4.88 1.74
N LEU A 280 -21.68 3.85 1.56
CA LEU A 280 -21.35 2.41 1.57
C LEU A 280 -20.13 2.06 0.70
N GLY A 281 -19.18 1.30 1.27
CA GLY A 281 -18.04 0.68 0.59
C GLY A 281 -18.41 -0.46 -0.37
N GLY A 282 -17.88 -0.43 -1.59
CA GLY A 282 -17.65 -1.68 -2.33
C GLY A 282 -17.43 -1.58 -3.83
N ARG A 283 -16.18 -1.77 -4.26
CA ARG A 283 -15.90 -2.57 -5.48
C ARG A 283 -15.60 -4.02 -5.04
N ARG A 284 -16.10 -4.98 -5.82
CA ARG A 284 -15.93 -6.44 -5.67
C ARG A 284 -14.46 -6.79 -5.80
N ILE A 285 -13.81 -7.30 -4.74
CA ILE A 285 -12.38 -7.64 -4.77
C ILE A 285 -12.14 -8.86 -3.86
N ILE A 286 -11.46 -9.84 -4.43
CA ILE A 286 -11.23 -11.17 -3.86
C ILE A 286 -9.99 -11.12 -2.94
N LYS A 287 -10.17 -11.55 -1.68
CA LYS A 287 -9.15 -11.88 -0.65
C LYS A 287 -8.24 -10.74 -0.20
N LYS A 288 -8.68 -10.03 0.84
CA LYS A 288 -7.89 -9.06 1.61
C LYS A 288 -7.60 -9.61 3.00
N THR A 289 -6.45 -9.25 3.58
CA THR A 289 -6.13 -9.61 4.98
C THR A 289 -5.89 -8.34 5.78
N ILE A 290 -6.70 -8.14 6.83
CA ILE A 290 -6.58 -7.04 7.77
C ILE A 290 -6.34 -7.63 9.15
N THR A 291 -5.20 -7.27 9.77
CA THR A 291 -4.87 -7.66 11.14
C THR A 291 -4.77 -6.43 12.01
N ILE A 292 -5.53 -6.41 13.10
CA ILE A 292 -5.57 -5.33 14.09
C ILE A 292 -5.14 -5.91 15.45
N THR A 293 -4.08 -5.36 16.03
CA THR A 293 -3.53 -5.82 17.32
C THR A 293 -3.29 -4.63 18.24
N GLY A 294 -3.66 -4.71 19.53
CA GLY A 294 -3.31 -3.68 20.51
C GLY A 294 -3.88 -2.29 20.20
N SER A 295 -4.86 -2.18 19.30
CA SER A 295 -5.24 -0.90 18.68
C SER A 295 -6.63 -0.42 19.12
N THR A 296 -6.89 0.87 18.93
CA THR A 296 -8.18 1.50 19.24
C THR A 296 -8.83 2.05 17.97
N ILE A 297 -10.08 1.65 17.72
CA ILE A 297 -10.93 2.20 16.66
C ILE A 297 -12.12 2.85 17.33
N GLU A 298 -12.17 4.19 17.35
CA GLU A 298 -13.18 4.89 18.13
C GLU A 298 -13.82 6.12 17.49
N SER A 299 -15.08 6.39 17.85
CA SER A 299 -15.74 7.64 17.45
C SER A 299 -15.76 7.90 15.94
N ASN A 300 -15.60 6.86 15.13
CA ASN A 300 -15.67 6.97 13.68
C ASN A 300 -17.14 6.94 13.25
N THR A 301 -17.47 7.75 12.25
CA THR A 301 -18.85 7.93 11.80
C THR A 301 -18.99 7.55 10.34
N SER A 302 -20.00 6.74 10.04
CA SER A 302 -20.47 6.51 8.67
C SER A 302 -21.86 7.10 8.50
N LYS A 303 -21.99 8.12 7.67
CA LYS A 303 -23.28 8.66 7.24
C LYS A 303 -23.73 7.87 6.01
N TYR A 304 -24.97 7.38 5.96
CA TYR A 304 -25.55 6.64 4.82
C TYR A 304 -24.77 5.38 4.38
N GLY A 305 -23.88 4.88 5.24
CA GLY A 305 -23.00 3.74 5.00
C GLY A 305 -23.15 2.67 6.06
N SER A 306 -22.13 1.84 6.25
CA SER A 306 -22.14 0.74 7.23
C SER A 306 -20.70 0.44 7.65
N GLY A 307 -20.51 -0.12 8.84
CA GLY A 307 -19.18 -0.29 9.42
C GLY A 307 -18.62 1.04 9.88
N GLY A 308 -19.25 1.66 10.88
CA GLY A 308 -18.86 2.98 11.40
C GLY A 308 -17.40 3.00 11.83
N GLY A 309 -16.96 1.93 12.51
CA GLY A 309 -15.55 1.68 12.80
C GLY A 309 -14.85 0.92 11.66
N ILE A 310 -15.34 -0.29 11.36
CA ILE A 310 -14.71 -1.20 10.39
C ILE A 310 -15.76 -1.77 9.44
N LEU A 311 -15.48 -1.69 8.14
CA LEU A 311 -16.19 -2.42 7.10
C LEU A 311 -15.28 -3.53 6.56
N ASN A 312 -15.62 -4.78 6.82
CA ASN A 312 -14.98 -5.94 6.19
C ASN A 312 -15.89 -6.48 5.08
N LYS A 313 -15.45 -6.37 3.83
CA LYS A 313 -16.16 -6.93 2.66
C LYS A 313 -15.28 -7.92 1.94
N GLU A 314 -15.71 -9.18 1.89
CA GLU A 314 -15.03 -10.26 1.17
C GLU A 314 -13.56 -10.50 1.61
N GLY A 315 -13.21 -10.08 2.84
CA GLY A 315 -11.87 -10.13 3.41
C GLY A 315 -11.78 -10.96 4.69
N LEU A 316 -10.55 -11.25 5.11
CA LEU A 316 -10.21 -11.84 6.39
C LEU A 316 -9.81 -10.72 7.36
N LEU A 317 -10.62 -10.49 8.38
CA LEU A 317 -10.36 -9.53 9.45
C LEU A 317 -10.04 -10.28 10.74
N THR A 318 -8.86 -10.01 11.30
CA THR A 318 -8.45 -10.51 12.63
C THR A 318 -8.24 -9.34 13.56
N ILE A 319 -8.92 -9.34 14.71
CA ILE A 319 -8.79 -8.33 15.76
C ILE A 319 -8.36 -9.02 17.05
N THR A 320 -7.24 -8.59 17.62
CA THR A 320 -6.68 -9.16 18.85
C THR A 320 -6.32 -8.06 19.84
N SER A 321 -6.65 -8.23 21.12
CA SER A 321 -6.25 -7.29 22.19
C SER A 321 -6.56 -5.82 21.88
N SER A 322 -7.69 -5.55 21.23
CA SER A 322 -8.02 -4.23 20.67
C SER A 322 -9.37 -3.72 21.18
N THR A 323 -9.64 -2.43 20.98
CA THR A 323 -10.90 -1.79 21.36
C THR A 323 -11.57 -1.18 20.14
N VAL A 324 -12.84 -1.52 19.90
CA VAL A 324 -13.71 -0.87 18.90
C VAL A 324 -14.88 -0.24 19.64
N THR A 325 -14.87 1.08 19.81
CA THR A 325 -15.84 1.75 20.70
C THR A 325 -16.44 3.03 20.14
N ASN A 326 -17.68 3.34 20.52
CA ASN A 326 -18.34 4.61 20.19
C ASN A 326 -18.39 4.94 18.69
N ASN A 327 -18.28 3.93 17.81
CA ASN A 327 -18.41 4.13 16.37
C ASN A 327 -19.89 4.13 15.98
N VAL A 328 -20.24 5.02 15.07
CA VAL A 328 -21.63 5.35 14.77
C VAL A 328 -21.92 5.21 13.28
N VAL A 329 -23.03 4.57 12.96
CA VAL A 329 -23.62 4.64 11.62
C VAL A 329 -24.94 5.40 11.71
N THR A 330 -25.06 6.49 10.94
CA THR A 330 -26.26 7.32 10.87
C THR A 330 -26.79 7.42 9.44
N GLY A 331 -28.08 7.70 9.26
CA GLY A 331 -28.68 8.03 7.98
C GLY A 331 -29.67 6.98 7.47
N ASP A 332 -30.75 7.47 6.89
CA ASP A 332 -32.01 6.79 6.55
C ASP A 332 -32.11 6.36 5.08
N ASN A 333 -30.99 6.02 4.44
CA ASN A 333 -31.06 5.61 3.04
C ASN A 333 -31.56 4.15 2.88
N GLU A 334 -32.07 3.86 1.68
CA GLU A 334 -32.63 2.55 1.34
C GLU A 334 -31.61 1.39 1.39
N ASN A 335 -30.30 1.68 1.49
CA ASN A 335 -29.21 0.72 1.32
C ASN A 335 -28.44 0.34 2.60
N GLY A 336 -28.81 0.85 3.77
CA GLY A 336 -28.44 0.23 5.05
C GLY A 336 -27.47 1.04 5.91
N GLY A 337 -27.82 1.09 7.21
CA GLY A 337 -26.98 1.55 8.30
C GLY A 337 -26.72 0.41 9.29
N PHE A 338 -25.84 -0.52 8.92
CA PHE A 338 -25.52 -1.72 9.70
C PHE A 338 -24.12 -1.65 10.31
N GLY A 339 -23.91 -2.32 11.45
CA GLY A 339 -22.56 -2.49 12.01
C GLY A 339 -21.96 -1.18 12.49
N GLY A 340 -22.45 -0.64 13.61
CA GLY A 340 -21.91 0.60 14.20
C GLY A 340 -20.40 0.49 14.43
N GLY A 341 -19.98 -0.58 15.10
CA GLY A 341 -18.58 -0.94 15.29
C GLY A 341 -18.02 -1.61 14.06
N ILE A 342 -18.53 -2.80 13.75
CA ILE A 342 -18.04 -3.65 12.66
C ILE A 342 -19.21 -4.08 11.78
N PHE A 343 -19.08 -3.88 10.47
CA PHE A 343 -19.93 -4.54 9.48
C PHE A 343 -19.10 -5.55 8.69
N ASN A 344 -19.44 -6.82 8.81
CA ASN A 344 -18.85 -7.89 8.03
C ASN A 344 -19.84 -8.39 6.97
N ILE A 345 -19.42 -8.36 5.71
CA ILE A 345 -20.22 -8.80 4.57
C ILE A 345 -19.40 -9.73 3.66
N ASN A 346 -19.80 -11.00 3.58
CA ASN A 346 -19.10 -12.07 2.85
C ASN A 346 -17.63 -12.26 3.25
N GLY A 347 -17.21 -11.75 4.41
CA GLY A 347 -15.86 -11.90 4.93
C GLY A 347 -15.81 -12.85 6.12
N ASP A 348 -14.59 -13.13 6.58
CA ASP A 348 -14.33 -13.81 7.84
C ASP A 348 -13.89 -12.79 8.88
N VAL A 349 -14.38 -12.95 10.11
CA VAL A 349 -14.02 -12.09 11.25
C VAL A 349 -13.65 -12.97 12.44
N THR A 350 -12.42 -12.80 12.93
CA THR A 350 -11.95 -13.39 14.18
C THR A 350 -11.66 -12.27 15.17
N ILE A 351 -12.28 -12.32 16.36
CA ILE A 351 -12.07 -11.34 17.42
C ILE A 351 -11.65 -12.08 18.69
N THR A 352 -10.48 -11.75 19.22
CA THR A 352 -9.89 -12.40 20.39
C THR A 352 -9.45 -11.35 21.40
N ASN A 353 -9.76 -11.55 22.70
CA ASN A 353 -9.33 -10.66 23.79
C ASN A 353 -9.59 -9.17 23.55
N SER A 354 -10.67 -8.83 22.86
CA SER A 354 -10.96 -7.46 22.39
C SER A 354 -12.30 -6.96 22.92
N THR A 355 -12.45 -5.64 23.01
CA THR A 355 -13.67 -4.98 23.50
C THR A 355 -14.42 -4.32 22.34
N ILE A 356 -15.69 -4.67 22.15
CA ILE A 356 -16.58 -4.04 21.17
C ILE A 356 -17.77 -3.44 21.94
N SER A 357 -17.78 -2.13 22.19
CA SER A 357 -18.74 -1.48 23.11
C SER A 357 -19.18 -0.09 22.65
N GLY A 358 -20.32 0.42 23.13
CA GLY A 358 -20.74 1.81 22.87
C GLY A 358 -21.00 2.17 21.40
N ASN A 359 -20.89 1.21 20.48
CA ASN A 359 -21.12 1.42 19.07
C ASN A 359 -22.62 1.39 18.74
N SER A 360 -23.06 2.23 17.81
CA SER A 360 -24.48 2.36 17.46
C SER A 360 -24.70 2.41 15.95
N SER A 361 -25.86 1.91 15.53
CA SER A 361 -26.31 2.01 14.15
C SER A 361 -27.82 2.26 14.13
N ASP A 362 -28.28 3.06 13.16
CA ASP A 362 -29.70 3.39 13.03
C ASP A 362 -30.59 2.17 12.70
N PHE A 363 -30.03 1.07 12.18
CA PHE A 363 -30.79 -0.14 11.83
C PHE A 363 -30.46 -1.36 12.70
N SER A 364 -29.32 -2.03 12.45
CA SER A 364 -28.95 -3.26 13.17
C SER A 364 -27.45 -3.39 13.41
N GLY A 365 -27.11 -4.14 14.46
CA GLY A 365 -25.75 -4.49 14.82
C GLY A 365 -24.95 -3.28 15.29
N GLY A 366 -25.33 -2.69 16.42
CA GLY A 366 -24.56 -1.59 17.02
C GLY A 366 -23.10 -1.96 17.19
N GLY A 367 -22.80 -3.11 17.82
CA GLY A 367 -21.43 -3.64 17.94
C GLY A 367 -20.88 -4.27 16.66
N LEU A 368 -21.46 -5.40 16.25
CA LEU A 368 -21.07 -6.17 15.07
C LEU A 368 -22.34 -6.59 14.30
N PHE A 369 -22.31 -6.46 12.98
CA PHE A 369 -23.29 -7.05 12.08
C PHE A 369 -22.58 -8.00 11.09
N ASN A 370 -23.00 -9.25 11.04
CA ASN A 370 -22.42 -10.28 10.18
C ASN A 370 -23.42 -10.70 9.10
N TYR A 371 -23.02 -10.65 7.83
CA TYR A 371 -23.91 -10.91 6.71
C TYR A 371 -23.22 -11.73 5.61
N ALA A 372 -23.86 -12.79 5.13
CA ALA A 372 -23.34 -13.64 4.05
C ALA A 372 -24.44 -13.97 3.02
N TYR A 373 -24.13 -13.87 1.73
CA TYR A 373 -25.09 -14.20 0.65
C TYR A 373 -25.20 -15.72 0.38
N SER A 374 -24.30 -16.55 0.90
CA SER A 374 -24.30 -18.02 0.74
C SER A 374 -23.99 -18.75 2.05
N THR A 375 -24.49 -19.98 2.18
CA THR A 375 -24.44 -20.85 3.38
C THR A 375 -23.10 -20.79 4.12
N PRO A 376 -23.09 -20.49 5.44
CA PRO A 376 -21.87 -20.10 6.16
C PRO A 376 -20.97 -21.29 6.48
N THR A 377 -19.66 -21.11 6.31
CA THR A 377 -18.60 -21.87 7.02
C THR A 377 -18.05 -21.12 8.24
N ALA A 378 -18.72 -20.06 8.70
CA ALA A 378 -18.26 -19.24 9.83
C ALA A 378 -18.64 -19.86 11.19
N SER A 379 -17.63 -20.22 11.99
CA SER A 379 -17.77 -20.54 13.41
C SER A 379 -17.56 -19.27 14.26
N VAL A 380 -18.63 -18.72 14.83
CA VAL A 380 -18.56 -17.65 15.84
C VAL A 380 -18.61 -18.30 17.22
N THR A 381 -17.53 -18.24 18.00
CA THR A 381 -17.56 -18.64 19.42
C THR A 381 -18.25 -17.54 20.24
N LYS A 382 -19.59 -17.61 20.35
CA LYS A 382 -20.40 -16.67 21.14
C LYS A 382 -20.01 -16.71 22.64
N ARG A 383 -19.59 -15.58 23.20
CA ARG A 383 -19.92 -15.22 24.58
C ARG A 383 -20.49 -13.79 24.61
N GLN A 384 -21.77 -13.73 24.99
CA GLN A 384 -22.57 -12.54 25.33
C GLN A 384 -22.58 -11.37 24.33
N MET A 385 -23.65 -11.28 23.52
CA MET A 385 -24.15 -10.00 22.99
C MET A 385 -25.64 -9.87 23.33
N PRO A 386 -26.12 -8.72 23.84
CA PRO A 386 -27.53 -8.49 24.06
C PRO A 386 -28.22 -7.81 22.86
N ALA A 387 -29.55 -7.95 22.87
CA ALA A 387 -30.61 -7.36 22.05
C ALA A 387 -30.98 -8.08 20.74
N ALA A 388 -32.22 -8.58 20.73
CA ALA A 388 -32.95 -9.02 19.54
C ALA A 388 -33.12 -7.87 18.54
N LEU A 389 -33.27 -8.21 17.26
CA LEU A 389 -33.56 -7.28 16.16
C LEU A 389 -34.75 -6.37 16.48
N SER A 390 -34.64 -5.08 16.17
CA SER A 390 -35.78 -4.18 16.26
C SER A 390 -36.86 -4.54 15.21
N PRO A 391 -38.15 -4.24 15.45
CA PRO A 391 -39.20 -4.48 14.46
C PRO A 391 -38.96 -3.76 13.12
N ALA A 392 -38.35 -2.56 13.17
CA ALA A 392 -37.96 -1.81 11.97
C ALA A 392 -36.84 -2.51 11.19
N ALA A 393 -35.85 -3.07 11.89
CA ALA A 393 -34.81 -3.89 11.28
C ALA A 393 -35.40 -5.15 10.63
N ALA A 394 -36.31 -5.85 11.30
CA ALA A 394 -36.96 -7.05 10.77
C ALA A 394 -37.76 -6.76 9.48
N ALA A 395 -38.52 -5.66 9.47
CA ALA A 395 -39.29 -5.23 8.30
C ALA A 395 -38.38 -4.82 7.13
N LYS A 396 -37.28 -4.10 7.40
CA LYS A 396 -36.33 -3.68 6.36
C LYS A 396 -35.56 -4.86 5.78
N LEU A 397 -35.15 -5.82 6.61
CA LEU A 397 -34.51 -7.06 6.16
C LEU A 397 -35.42 -7.82 5.18
N GLN A 398 -36.73 -7.91 5.44
CA GLN A 398 -37.70 -8.47 4.50
C GLN A 398 -37.75 -7.71 3.17
N THR A 399 -37.75 -6.38 3.19
CA THR A 399 -37.76 -5.58 1.94
C THR A 399 -36.47 -5.72 1.12
N LEU A 400 -35.36 -6.10 1.76
CA LEU A 400 -34.07 -6.35 1.11
C LEU A 400 -33.87 -7.84 0.73
N GLY A 401 -34.89 -8.70 0.93
CA GLY A 401 -34.79 -10.13 0.65
C GLY A 401 -33.88 -10.90 1.63
N ILE A 402 -33.64 -10.35 2.82
CA ILE A 402 -32.76 -10.90 3.85
C ILE A 402 -33.59 -11.67 4.88
N ASP A 403 -33.30 -12.97 5.02
CA ASP A 403 -33.89 -13.82 6.06
C ASP A 403 -33.28 -13.51 7.43
N ALA A 404 -34.13 -13.10 8.38
CA ALA A 404 -33.72 -12.77 9.74
C ALA A 404 -33.13 -13.97 10.52
N ALA A 405 -33.38 -15.21 10.08
CA ALA A 405 -32.79 -16.42 10.65
C ALA A 405 -31.29 -16.61 10.29
N ARG A 406 -30.75 -15.79 9.38
CA ARG A 406 -29.35 -15.85 8.92
C ARG A 406 -28.41 -14.87 9.64
N LEU A 407 -28.87 -14.21 10.70
CA LEU A 407 -28.18 -13.15 11.44
C LEU A 407 -27.44 -13.62 12.69
#